data_AF-A0A166SV05-F1
#
_entry.id   AF-A0A166SV05-F1
#
_cell.length_a   1.000
_cell.length_b   1.000
_cell.length_c   1.000
_cell.angle_alpha   90.00
_cell.angle_beta   90.00
_cell.angle_gamma   90.00
#
_symmetry.space_group_name_H-M   'P 1'
#
loop_
_entity.id
_entity.type
_entity.pdbx_description
1 polymer ?
#
loop_
_entity_poly.entity_id
_entity_poly.type
_entity_poly.pdbx_seq_one_letter_code
_entity_poly.pdbx_strand_id
1 'polypeptide(L)'
;MKKKYLSMIIAALIAATSTIAPIYSVHAAYDNTTINTNLNSTVKPDHITLTWTKDPKTTQTITWRTSTNVTKGLVQYKNLTTGETKTFNATKQDFSTSSTDINTGCINLLFLGILKVEMLMFQIMLLGIRLFKMPILKIKMQIS
;
A
#
# COMPACT_ATOMS: atom_id res chain seq x y z
N MET A 1 52.44 3.93 53.28
CA MET A 1 51.67 4.75 52.31
C MET A 1 51.81 4.30 50.86
N LYS A 2 53.00 3.92 50.35
CA LYS A 2 53.25 3.60 48.92
C LYS A 2 52.43 2.42 48.33
N LYS A 3 52.11 1.38 49.11
CA LYS A 3 51.38 0.18 48.61
C LYS A 3 49.88 0.42 48.32
N LYS A 4 49.23 1.38 49.00
CA LYS A 4 47.82 1.72 48.77
C LYS A 4 47.62 2.50 47.46
N TYR A 5 48.56 3.39 47.14
CA TYR A 5 48.58 4.10 45.86
C TYR A 5 48.86 3.16 44.69
N LEU A 6 49.77 2.19 44.87
CA LEU A 6 50.04 1.17 43.85
C LEU A 6 48.80 0.31 43.56
N SER A 7 48.06 -0.08 44.61
CA SER A 7 46.80 -0.82 44.47
C SER A 7 45.69 -0.01 43.80
N MET A 8 45.58 1.29 44.07
CA MET A 8 44.63 2.17 43.39
C MET A 8 44.95 2.33 41.91
N ILE A 9 46.23 2.45 41.55
CA ILE A 9 46.66 2.58 40.15
C ILE A 9 46.34 1.30 39.37
N ILE A 10 46.57 0.13 39.96
CA ILE A 10 46.27 -1.15 39.31
C ILE A 10 44.75 -1.34 39.15
N ALA A 11 43.95 -1.00 40.16
CA ALA A 11 42.49 -1.07 40.06
C ALA A 11 41.92 -0.09 39.02
N ALA A 12 42.51 1.11 38.91
CA ALA A 12 42.15 2.10 37.88
C ALA A 12 42.52 1.61 36.46
N LEU A 13 43.64 0.91 36.29
CA LEU A 13 44.01 0.33 34.99
C LEU A 13 43.04 -0.78 34.55
N ILE A 14 42.58 -1.64 35.47
CA ILE A 14 41.66 -2.75 35.13
C ILE A 14 40.25 -2.23 34.84
N ALA A 15 39.80 -1.19 35.55
CA ALA A 15 38.52 -0.54 35.28
C ALA A 15 38.51 0.26 33.97
N ALA A 16 39.67 0.80 33.55
CA ALA A 16 39.79 1.55 32.31
C ALA A 16 39.68 0.67 31.04
N THR A 17 39.91 -0.64 31.13
CA THR A 17 39.90 -1.53 29.96
C THR A 17 38.56 -2.22 29.68
N SER A 18 37.53 -2.05 30.53
CA SER A 18 36.32 -2.90 30.50
C SER A 18 35.04 -2.24 29.98
N THR A 19 35.08 -1.07 29.32
CA THR A 19 33.84 -0.31 29.01
C THR A 19 33.51 -0.05 27.54
N ILE A 20 34.07 -0.77 26.56
CA ILE A 20 33.62 -0.57 25.17
C ILE A 20 33.49 -1.91 24.45
N ALA A 21 32.31 -2.53 24.55
CA ALA A 21 31.88 -3.46 23.53
C ALA A 21 31.62 -2.63 22.26
N PRO A 22 32.31 -2.87 21.14
CA PRO A 22 32.01 -2.18 19.89
C PRO A 22 30.56 -2.48 19.49
N ILE A 23 29.73 -1.44 19.47
CA ILE A 23 28.40 -1.50 18.85
C ILE A 23 28.65 -1.53 17.34
N TYR A 24 28.66 -2.71 16.74
CA TYR A 24 28.62 -2.83 15.29
C TYR A 24 27.19 -2.56 14.83
N SER A 25 26.96 -1.44 14.15
CA SER A 25 25.74 -1.27 13.37
C SER A 25 25.82 -2.18 12.14
N VAL A 26 25.15 -3.33 12.23
CA VAL A 26 24.98 -4.24 11.10
C VAL A 26 24.08 -3.55 10.09
N HIS A 27 24.67 -3.00 9.04
CA HIS A 27 23.92 -2.56 7.86
C HIS A 27 23.86 -3.72 6.89
N ALA A 28 22.68 -4.01 6.35
CA ALA A 28 22.59 -4.92 5.22
C ALA A 28 23.42 -4.32 4.07
N ALA A 29 24.35 -5.10 3.52
CA ALA A 29 25.07 -4.70 2.31
C ALA A 29 24.06 -4.64 1.17
N TYR A 30 23.82 -3.44 0.63
CA TYR A 30 23.03 -3.26 -0.58
C TYR A 30 23.75 -3.94 -1.75
N ASP A 31 23.04 -4.76 -2.52
CA ASP A 31 23.58 -5.61 -3.60
C ASP A 31 23.78 -4.87 -4.93
N ASN A 32 23.75 -3.54 -4.91
CA ASN A 32 23.84 -2.66 -6.08
C ASN A 32 22.74 -2.90 -7.15
N THR A 33 21.61 -3.56 -6.83
CA THR A 33 20.49 -3.66 -7.79
C THR A 33 19.79 -2.32 -8.00
N THR A 34 19.94 -1.73 -9.19
CA THR A 34 19.23 -0.49 -9.55
C THR A 34 17.72 -0.68 -9.46
N ILE A 35 17.09 -0.01 -8.50
CA ILE A 35 15.63 0.00 -8.37
C ILE A 35 15.03 0.85 -9.49
N ASN A 36 13.99 0.33 -10.14
CA ASN A 36 13.19 1.12 -11.06
C ASN A 36 12.52 2.28 -10.30
N THR A 37 12.76 3.52 -10.71
CA THR A 37 12.19 4.72 -10.06
C THR A 37 10.67 4.80 -10.14
N ASN A 38 10.03 4.02 -11.01
CA ASN A 38 8.57 3.85 -11.05
C ASN A 38 8.10 2.60 -10.28
N LEU A 39 8.98 1.91 -9.56
CA LEU A 39 8.70 0.66 -8.83
C LEU A 39 8.02 -0.39 -9.72
N ASN A 40 8.47 -0.47 -10.97
CA ASN A 40 7.92 -1.33 -12.04
C ASN A 40 6.45 -1.05 -12.37
N SER A 41 5.95 0.12 -11.99
CA SER A 41 4.61 0.58 -12.34
C SER A 41 4.59 1.18 -13.75
N THR A 42 3.41 1.14 -14.39
CA THR A 42 3.19 1.72 -15.72
C THR A 42 1.99 2.65 -15.72
N VAL A 43 1.70 3.28 -16.85
CA VAL A 43 0.46 4.06 -17.01
C VAL A 43 -0.80 3.18 -16.95
N LYS A 44 -0.67 1.88 -17.21
CA LYS A 44 -1.79 0.94 -17.09
C LYS A 44 -2.03 0.61 -15.62
N PRO A 45 -3.29 0.66 -15.14
CA PRO A 45 -3.63 0.21 -13.80
C PRO A 45 -3.15 -1.21 -13.50
N ASP A 46 -2.44 -1.39 -12.39
CA ASP A 46 -2.05 -2.69 -11.85
C ASP A 46 -2.42 -2.82 -10.36
N HIS A 47 -2.20 -4.01 -9.79
CA HIS A 47 -2.47 -4.32 -8.37
C HIS A 47 -3.86 -3.88 -7.89
N ILE A 48 -4.88 -4.17 -8.69
CA ILE A 48 -6.26 -3.80 -8.39
C ILE A 48 -6.76 -4.62 -7.20
N THR A 49 -7.22 -3.92 -6.17
CA THR A 49 -7.75 -4.49 -4.94
C THR A 49 -9.19 -4.03 -4.73
N LEU A 50 -10.06 -4.97 -4.35
CA LEU A 50 -11.47 -4.73 -4.07
C LEU A 50 -11.72 -5.02 -2.59
N THR A 51 -12.15 -4.00 -1.84
CA THR A 51 -12.49 -4.12 -0.40
C THR A 51 -13.81 -3.44 -0.10
N TRP A 52 -14.33 -3.54 1.12
CA TRP A 52 -15.53 -2.81 1.54
C TRP A 52 -15.23 -2.12 2.87
N THR A 53 -15.70 -0.89 3.02
CA THR A 53 -15.57 -0.14 4.28
C THR A 53 -16.84 -0.21 5.13
N LYS A 54 -17.99 -0.48 4.52
CA LYS A 54 -19.30 -0.54 5.20
C LYS A 54 -19.98 -1.87 4.89
N ASP A 55 -21.23 -1.84 4.41
CA ASP A 55 -21.99 -3.02 4.07
C ASP A 55 -21.42 -3.67 2.79
N PRO A 56 -20.87 -4.89 2.87
CA PRO A 56 -20.32 -5.59 1.70
C PRO A 56 -21.39 -5.87 0.64
N LYS A 57 -22.69 -5.80 0.97
CA LYS A 57 -23.78 -6.01 -0.01
C LYS A 57 -24.01 -4.82 -0.92
N THR A 58 -23.68 -3.61 -0.46
CA THR A 58 -24.05 -2.37 -1.14
C THR A 58 -22.87 -1.43 -1.37
N THR A 59 -21.69 -1.75 -0.83
CA THR A 59 -20.50 -0.90 -0.92
C THR A 59 -19.29 -1.68 -1.41
N GLN A 60 -18.57 -1.09 -2.36
CA GLN A 60 -17.26 -1.57 -2.81
C GLN A 60 -16.30 -0.38 -2.85
N THR A 61 -15.12 -0.58 -2.32
CA THR A 61 -13.94 0.28 -2.47
C THR A 61 -12.99 -0.39 -3.46
N ILE A 62 -12.45 0.42 -4.37
CA ILE A 62 -11.56 -0.03 -5.43
C ILE A 62 -10.26 0.75 -5.28
N THR A 63 -9.14 0.05 -5.22
CA THR A 63 -7.81 0.66 -5.16
C THR A 63 -6.93 0.05 -6.24
N TRP A 64 -6.12 0.85 -6.91
CA TRP A 64 -5.16 0.39 -7.91
C TRP A 64 -3.94 1.31 -7.93
N ARG A 65 -2.89 0.85 -8.58
CA ARG A 65 -1.63 1.59 -8.72
C ARG A 65 -1.38 1.95 -10.18
N THR A 66 -0.72 3.09 -10.40
CA THR A 66 -0.15 3.49 -11.69
C THR A 66 1.20 4.18 -11.48
N SER A 67 1.93 4.46 -12.55
CA SER A 67 3.09 5.35 -12.51
C SER A 67 2.65 6.80 -12.30
N THR A 68 3.60 7.67 -11.95
CA THR A 68 3.36 9.09 -11.69
C THR A 68 2.94 9.88 -12.92
N ASN A 69 3.16 9.36 -14.13
CA ASN A 69 2.71 9.97 -15.39
C ASN A 69 1.19 10.06 -15.52
N VAL A 70 0.42 9.27 -14.75
CA VAL A 70 -1.05 9.31 -14.77
C VAL A 70 -1.55 10.47 -13.92
N THR A 71 -2.18 11.46 -14.54
CA THR A 71 -2.66 12.66 -13.83
C THR A 71 -4.05 12.48 -13.25
N LYS A 72 -4.88 11.63 -13.87
CA LYS A 72 -6.28 11.38 -13.50
C LYS A 72 -6.63 9.90 -13.62
N GLY A 73 -7.40 9.40 -12.66
CA GLY A 73 -7.99 8.06 -12.70
C GLY A 73 -9.49 8.10 -12.73
N LEU A 74 -10.09 7.22 -13.53
CA LEU A 74 -11.54 7.09 -13.64
C LEU A 74 -11.95 5.63 -13.43
N VAL A 75 -13.05 5.44 -12.71
CA VAL A 75 -13.76 4.16 -12.62
C VAL A 75 -15.05 4.28 -13.39
N GLN A 76 -15.23 3.42 -14.38
CA GLN A 76 -16.50 3.24 -15.06
C GLN A 76 -17.08 1.89 -14.66
N TYR A 77 -18.36 1.90 -14.28
CA TYR A 77 -19.10 0.66 -14.10
C TYR A 77 -20.43 0.70 -14.84
N LYS A 78 -20.85 -0.47 -15.31
CA LYS A 78 -22.11 -0.66 -16.02
C LYS A 78 -23.05 -1.52 -15.18
N ASN A 79 -24.27 -1.04 -14.96
CA ASN A 79 -25.36 -1.86 -14.46
C ASN A 79 -25.82 -2.79 -15.60
N LEU A 80 -25.73 -4.10 -15.39
CA LEU A 80 -26.08 -5.07 -16.42
C LEU A 80 -27.59 -5.20 -16.65
N THR A 81 -28.42 -4.81 -15.68
CA THR A 81 -29.88 -4.88 -15.79
C THR A 81 -30.44 -3.66 -16.50
N THR A 82 -30.02 -2.45 -16.09
CA THR A 82 -30.50 -1.20 -16.69
C THR A 82 -29.70 -0.76 -17.91
N GLY A 83 -28.50 -1.31 -18.10
CA GLY A 83 -27.55 -0.88 -19.12
C GLY A 83 -26.84 0.44 -18.80
N GLU A 84 -27.24 1.12 -17.72
CA GLU A 84 -26.70 2.42 -17.30
C GLU A 84 -25.20 2.32 -17.00
N THR A 85 -24.43 3.30 -17.48
CA THR A 85 -23.00 3.42 -17.18
C THR A 85 -22.75 4.66 -16.33
N LYS A 86 -22.04 4.50 -15.22
CA LYS A 86 -21.66 5.61 -14.35
C LYS A 86 -20.13 5.72 -14.30
N THR A 87 -19.64 6.95 -14.26
CA THR A 87 -18.21 7.28 -14.22
C THR A 87 -17.90 8.07 -12.96
N PHE A 88 -16.84 7.69 -12.26
CA PHE A 88 -16.39 8.36 -11.04
C PHE A 88 -14.91 8.72 -11.14
N ASN A 89 -14.57 9.91 -10.66
CA ASN A 89 -13.18 10.32 -10.48
C ASN A 89 -12.58 9.59 -9.28
N ALA A 90 -11.39 9.05 -9.46
CA ALA A 90 -10.61 8.47 -8.40
C ALA A 90 -9.87 9.55 -7.60
N THR A 91 -9.70 9.31 -6.31
CA THR A 91 -8.75 10.08 -5.50
C THR A 91 -7.34 9.55 -5.76
N LYS A 92 -6.41 10.46 -6.05
CA LYS A 92 -4.99 10.16 -6.28
C LYS A 92 -4.20 10.47 -5.00
N GLN A 93 -3.34 9.54 -4.60
CA GLN A 93 -2.37 9.71 -3.53
C GLN A 93 -0.99 9.30 -4.05
N ASP A 94 -0.02 10.19 -3.90
CA ASP A 94 1.35 9.94 -4.34
C ASP A 94 2.10 9.21 -3.23
N PHE A 95 2.88 8.19 -3.60
CA PHE A 95 3.73 7.43 -2.69
C PHE A 95 5.16 7.47 -3.19
N SER A 96 6.07 7.75 -2.26
CA SER A 96 7.51 7.76 -2.50
C SER A 96 8.22 6.86 -1.51
N THR A 97 9.31 6.23 -1.95
CA THR A 97 10.24 5.56 -1.04
C THR A 97 11.03 6.59 -0.22
N SER A 98 11.93 6.13 0.66
CA SER A 98 12.68 7.03 1.53
C SER A 98 13.51 8.02 0.71
N SER A 99 13.59 9.28 1.16
CA SER A 99 14.49 10.27 0.56
C SER A 99 15.97 9.96 0.79
N THR A 100 16.28 8.98 1.64
CA THR A 100 17.63 8.48 1.88
C THR A 100 18.05 7.37 0.92
N ASP A 101 17.13 6.87 0.08
CA ASP A 101 17.44 5.86 -0.93
C ASP A 101 18.28 6.48 -2.05
N ILE A 102 19.16 5.69 -2.66
CA ILE A 102 20.02 6.12 -3.78
C ILE A 102 19.16 6.64 -4.95
N ASN A 103 17.99 6.03 -5.16
CA ASN A 103 16.98 6.47 -6.11
C ASN A 103 15.62 6.48 -5.41
N THR A 104 14.96 7.65 -5.35
CA THR A 104 13.59 7.73 -4.84
C THR A 104 12.63 7.09 -5.85
N GLY A 105 11.97 6.01 -5.44
CA GLY A 105 10.90 5.40 -6.22
C GLY A 105 9.57 6.09 -5.97
N CYS A 106 8.78 6.34 -7.02
CA CYS A 106 7.49 7.02 -6.92
C CYS A 106 6.40 6.29 -7.70
N ILE A 107 5.18 6.25 -7.13
CA ILE A 107 3.97 5.71 -7.77
C ILE A 107 2.75 6.56 -7.39
N ASN A 108 1.68 6.41 -8.15
CA ASN A 108 0.36 6.88 -7.75
C ASN A 108 -0.45 5.70 -7.22
N LEU A 109 -1.04 5.85 -6.04
CA LEU A 109 -2.15 5.03 -5.57
C LEU A 109 -3.44 5.76 -5.86
N LEU A 110 -4.35 5.10 -6.57
CA LEU A 110 -5.66 5.64 -6.86
C LEU A 110 -6.71 4.81 -6.15
N PHE A 111 -7.69 5.48 -5.56
CA PHE A 111 -8.81 4.80 -4.94
C PHE A 111 -10.12 5.51 -5.22
N LEU A 112 -11.16 4.71 -5.39
CA LEU A 112 -12.53 5.17 -5.30
C LEU A 112 -13.09 4.60 -3.99
N GLY A 113 -13.61 5.49 -3.13
CA GLY A 113 -14.21 5.15 -1.86
C GLY A 113 -15.50 4.33 -2.01
N ILE A 114 -16.53 4.62 -1.23
CA ILE A 114 -17.77 3.84 -1.27
C ILE A 114 -18.45 3.99 -2.64
N LEU A 115 -18.30 2.99 -3.50
CA LEU A 115 -19.14 2.80 -4.67
C LEU A 115 -20.43 2.12 -4.21
N LYS A 116 -21.55 2.84 -4.32
CA LYS A 116 -22.86 2.29 -3.98
C LYS A 116 -23.32 1.37 -5.12
N VAL A 117 -23.23 0.07 -4.90
CA VAL A 117 -23.72 -0.93 -5.85
C VAL A 117 -25.19 -1.15 -5.52
N GLU A 118 -26.07 -0.62 -6.37
CA GLU A 118 -27.51 -0.86 -6.27
C GLU A 118 -27.76 -2.37 -6.46
N MET A 119 -28.04 -3.07 -5.38
CA MET A 119 -28.40 -4.47 -5.39
C MET A 119 -29.85 -4.58 -5.87
N LEU A 120 -30.06 -4.99 -7.12
CA LEU A 120 -31.36 -5.50 -7.54
C LEU A 120 -31.56 -6.85 -6.84
N MET A 121 -32.39 -6.87 -5.81
CA MET A 121 -32.98 -8.13 -5.34
C MET A 121 -33.80 -8.70 -6.49
N PHE A 122 -33.21 -9.60 -7.27
CA PHE A 122 -33.99 -10.46 -8.15
C PHE A 122 -34.92 -11.28 -7.26
N GLN A 123 -36.21 -11.11 -7.51
CA GLN A 123 -37.33 -11.84 -6.92
C GLN A 123 -37.06 -13.35 -6.89
N ILE A 124 -36.55 -13.86 -5.76
CA ILE A 124 -36.60 -15.28 -5.35
C ILE A 124 -37.19 -15.32 -3.93
N MET A 125 -38.31 -14.61 -3.76
CA MET A 125 -39.26 -14.88 -2.67
C MET A 125 -40.15 -16.10 -3.00
N LEU A 126 -39.75 -16.93 -3.98
CA LEU A 126 -40.27 -18.28 -4.17
C LEU A 126 -39.07 -19.23 -4.03
N LEU A 127 -39.09 -20.13 -3.05
CA LEU A 127 -38.03 -21.09 -2.69
C LEU A 127 -36.84 -20.55 -1.87
N GLY A 128 -37.11 -20.08 -0.64
CA GLY A 128 -36.46 -20.55 0.60
C GLY A 128 -34.92 -20.65 0.75
N ILE A 129 -34.09 -20.21 -0.20
CA ILE A 129 -32.62 -20.31 -0.15
C ILE A 129 -32.05 -18.94 -0.55
N ARG A 130 -31.49 -18.22 0.42
CA ARG A 130 -30.83 -16.92 0.19
C ARG A 130 -29.44 -17.13 -0.42
N LEU A 131 -29.37 -17.40 -1.72
CA LEU A 131 -28.11 -17.33 -2.46
C LEU A 131 -27.87 -15.88 -2.89
N PHE A 132 -26.95 -15.19 -2.22
CA PHE A 132 -26.57 -13.82 -2.57
C PHE A 132 -25.69 -13.83 -3.82
N LYS A 133 -26.26 -13.43 -4.97
CA LYS A 133 -25.49 -13.23 -6.21
C LYS A 133 -25.30 -11.73 -6.43
N MET A 134 -24.08 -11.23 -6.24
CA MET A 134 -23.74 -9.86 -6.64
C MET A 134 -23.98 -9.69 -8.15
N PRO A 135 -24.58 -8.58 -8.61
CA PRO A 135 -24.63 -8.27 -10.02
C PRO A 135 -23.21 -8.20 -10.56
N ILE A 136 -22.92 -8.97 -11.61
CA ILE A 136 -21.59 -9.06 -12.22
C ILE A 136 -21.21 -7.66 -12.73
N LEU A 137 -20.28 -6.99 -12.06
CA LEU A 137 -19.88 -5.63 -12.40
C LEU A 137 -18.76 -5.68 -13.46
N LYS A 138 -18.99 -5.09 -14.64
CA LYS A 138 -17.89 -4.86 -15.59
C LYS A 138 -17.25 -3.52 -15.28
N ILE A 139 -16.08 -3.56 -14.64
CA ILE A 139 -15.31 -2.38 -14.27
C ILE A 139 -14.30 -2.08 -15.38
N LYS A 140 -14.32 -0.86 -15.91
CA LYS A 140 -13.30 -0.37 -16.85
C LYS A 140 -12.60 0.82 -16.19
N MET A 141 -11.28 0.72 -16.03
CA MET A 141 -10.47 1.84 -15.57
C MET A 141 -9.91 2.59 -16.78
N GLN A 142 -9.97 3.92 -16.72
CA GLN A 142 -9.50 4.79 -17.78
C GLN A 142 -8.52 5.79 -17.17
N ILE A 143 -7.49 6.13 -17.96
CA ILE A 143 -6.52 7.17 -17.67
C ILE A 143 -6.75 8.32 -18.66
N SER A 144 -6.60 9.57 -18.21
CA SER A 144 -6.66 10.77 -19.03
C SER A 144 -5.38 11.59 -18.89
#